data_AF-A0A6N9EWR2-F1
#
_entry.id   AF-A0A6N9EWR2-F1
#
_cell.length_a   1.000
_cell.length_b   1.000
_cell.length_c   1.000
_cell.angle_alpha   90.00
_cell.angle_beta   90.00
_cell.angle_gamma   90.00
#
_symmetry.space_group_name_H-M   'P 1'
#
loop_
_entity.id
_entity.type
_entity.pdbx_description
1 polymer ?
#
loop_
_entity_poly.entity_id
_entity_poly.type
_entity_poly.pdbx_seq_one_letter_code
_entity_poly.pdbx_strand_id
1 'polypeptide(L)'
;MRAGGEVAFPSRRECDLEEFAALVEQPLDPADYPLADRITQGVPTYDASALAHGPADAEHRTALRDELSRALVDGPGIVLLESAVPVEAVDRASAVLRELIAAQHAQGGPAGDHFAKPGANDRVWNALEKLAVTDPEAFIDYHRSDAVAVACEAWLGPRYQLTEQVNVVNPGGEAQHPHRDYHMGFLTDDEAEQFPRHAHLLSPLLTLQGAIAHCDMGTETGPTMYLPHSHKYELGYLAWRRPEFVEYFAQHRVQLPLRTGDAVFFSPAMFHAAGHNRTADVHRMANLLQISSAFGRATESVDRARMVHAVYPRLRSRLASGLDRAAAANVVACCAEGYAFPTNLDRDQPVDGLAPPSQADLMNQGLDEDWTPERLRLELYLHGERHRSAVGEDPSLFGTGGDTGSALAGSVPPEPALVGGSLGQAARLTVDELLAQARSGLRRLAPEELATEMGSGTAPGPDGPLVVIDIRDRDDRERTGMIPDSVSIPLIVLEWRCHPTASYSHPAVESFDQPLVMVCNEGYTSSLAAASLRRLGFADVSDLQGGIEAWSEAGLPVTTPPSPA
;
A
#
# COMPACT_ATOMS: atom_id res chain seq x y z
N MET A 1 14.94 26.98 19.34
CA MET A 1 15.28 26.75 20.77
C MET A 1 14.42 27.71 21.60
N ARG A 2 13.67 27.22 22.58
CA ARG A 2 12.77 28.07 23.41
C ARG A 2 13.57 28.87 24.45
N ALA A 3 13.11 30.08 24.76
CA ALA A 3 13.60 30.86 25.89
C ALA A 3 13.10 30.23 27.21
N GLY A 4 13.85 30.36 28.30
CA GLY A 4 13.57 29.65 29.55
C GLY A 4 12.30 30.15 30.25
N GLY A 5 11.38 29.25 30.56
CA GLY A 5 10.19 29.52 31.39
C GLY A 5 9.02 28.55 31.18
N GLU A 6 8.85 28.04 29.97
CA GLU A 6 7.71 27.18 29.61
C GLU A 6 7.88 25.73 30.08
N VAL A 7 6.77 25.13 30.55
CA VAL A 7 6.71 23.72 30.93
C VAL A 7 6.78 22.86 29.67
N ALA A 8 7.69 21.89 29.62
CA ALA A 8 7.96 21.11 28.41
C ALA A 8 6.80 20.20 27.97
N PHE A 9 5.94 19.79 28.90
CA PHE A 9 4.76 18.95 28.68
C PHE A 9 3.50 19.81 28.89
N PRO A 10 2.55 19.81 27.94
CA PRO A 10 1.31 20.56 28.08
C PRO A 10 0.30 19.79 28.95
N SER A 11 -0.61 20.53 29.60
CA SER A 11 -1.83 19.98 30.18
C SER A 11 -3.07 20.58 29.54
N ARG A 12 -4.14 19.79 29.42
CA ARG A 12 -5.47 20.22 29.00
C ARG A 12 -6.04 21.33 29.87
N ARG A 13 -5.52 21.53 31.09
CA ARG A 13 -5.87 22.63 31.99
C ARG A 13 -5.35 24.00 31.52
N GLU A 14 -4.34 24.02 30.65
CA GLU A 14 -3.80 25.24 30.05
C GLU A 14 -4.60 25.68 28.82
N CYS A 15 -5.60 24.90 28.36
CA CYS A 15 -6.41 25.30 27.20
C CYS A 15 -7.30 26.52 27.52
N ASP A 16 -7.03 27.61 26.82
CA ASP A 16 -7.73 28.89 26.84
C ASP A 16 -8.54 29.09 25.54
N LEU A 17 -9.83 29.41 25.69
CA LEU A 17 -10.74 29.64 24.55
C LEU A 17 -10.60 31.05 23.94
N GLU A 18 -10.19 32.05 24.72
CA GLU A 18 -10.00 33.43 24.22
C GLU A 18 -8.75 33.50 23.32
N GLU A 19 -7.67 32.80 23.71
CA GLU A 19 -6.48 32.63 22.86
C GLU A 19 -6.83 31.89 21.55
N PHE A 20 -7.62 30.82 21.65
CA PHE A 20 -8.09 30.06 20.48
C PHE A 20 -8.95 30.91 19.54
N ALA A 21 -9.92 31.67 20.07
CA ALA A 21 -10.76 32.59 19.31
C ALA A 21 -9.92 33.62 18.54
N ALA A 22 -8.92 34.22 19.21
CA ALA A 22 -8.02 35.19 18.58
C ALA A 22 -7.13 34.59 17.46
N LEU A 23 -6.94 33.27 17.43
CA LEU A 23 -6.25 32.57 16.33
C LEU A 23 -7.19 32.27 15.15
N VAL A 24 -8.44 31.87 15.42
CA VAL A 24 -9.40 31.44 14.37
C VAL A 24 -10.19 32.58 13.73
N GLU A 25 -10.32 33.71 14.42
CA GLU A 25 -10.96 34.93 13.89
C GLU A 25 -10.01 35.80 13.05
N GLN A 26 -8.81 35.30 12.72
CA GLN A 26 -7.86 36.02 11.87
C GLN A 26 -8.43 36.24 10.46
N PRO A 27 -8.45 37.49 9.95
CA PRO A 27 -8.85 37.75 8.57
C PRO A 27 -7.76 37.25 7.61
N LEU A 28 -8.20 36.71 6.47
CA LEU A 28 -7.31 36.32 5.37
C LEU A 28 -7.19 37.48 4.37
N ASP A 29 -5.97 37.93 4.08
CA ASP A 29 -5.72 38.93 3.03
C ASP A 29 -5.59 38.24 1.65
N PRO A 30 -6.42 38.55 0.66
CA PRO A 30 -6.26 38.03 -0.70
C PRO A 30 -4.91 38.36 -1.36
N ALA A 31 -4.21 39.41 -0.92
CA ALA A 31 -2.89 39.75 -1.43
C ALA A 31 -1.80 38.71 -1.09
N ASP A 32 -2.01 37.89 -0.04
CA ASP A 32 -1.11 36.80 0.34
C ASP A 32 -1.28 35.53 -0.53
N TYR A 33 -2.34 35.49 -1.36
CA TYR A 33 -2.72 34.35 -2.20
C TYR A 33 -2.97 34.76 -3.68
N PRO A 34 -1.97 35.35 -4.37
CA PRO A 34 -2.13 35.85 -5.75
C PRO A 34 -2.37 34.75 -6.81
N LEU A 35 -2.18 33.47 -6.50
CA LEU A 35 -2.47 32.36 -7.41
C LEU A 35 -3.85 31.72 -7.17
N ALA A 36 -4.53 32.06 -6.08
CA ALA A 36 -5.90 31.61 -5.82
C ALA A 36 -6.93 32.38 -6.66
N ASP A 37 -7.78 31.68 -7.41
CA ASP A 37 -8.87 32.26 -8.20
C ASP A 37 -9.87 33.04 -7.34
N ARG A 38 -10.09 32.57 -6.10
CA ARG A 38 -10.96 33.23 -5.11
C ARG A 38 -10.69 32.71 -3.69
N ILE A 39 -11.21 33.46 -2.71
CA ILE A 39 -11.30 33.03 -1.33
C ILE A 39 -12.78 32.95 -0.93
N THR A 40 -13.22 31.77 -0.49
CA THR A 40 -14.61 31.51 -0.07
C THR A 40 -14.61 31.14 1.41
N GLN A 41 -15.29 31.92 2.25
CA GLN A 41 -15.33 31.71 3.71
C GLN A 41 -13.94 31.53 4.36
N GLY A 42 -12.94 32.30 3.91
CA GLY A 42 -11.56 32.20 4.42
C GLY A 42 -10.73 31.06 3.83
N VAL A 43 -11.25 30.29 2.88
CA VAL A 43 -10.54 29.20 2.20
C VAL A 43 -10.13 29.62 0.77
N PRO A 44 -8.83 29.70 0.46
CA PRO A 44 -8.31 29.86 -0.90
C PRO A 44 -8.75 28.70 -1.80
N THR A 45 -9.22 29.03 -3.00
CA THR A 45 -9.68 28.08 -4.02
C THR A 45 -8.89 28.30 -5.31
N TYR A 46 -8.46 27.20 -5.93
CA TYR A 46 -7.66 27.17 -7.15
C TYR A 46 -8.31 26.23 -8.17
N ASP A 47 -8.38 26.63 -9.44
CA ASP A 47 -8.81 25.76 -10.56
C ASP A 47 -7.65 24.87 -11.00
N ALA A 48 -7.79 23.54 -10.84
CA ALA A 48 -6.74 22.58 -11.21
C ALA A 48 -6.31 22.63 -12.69
N SER A 49 -7.17 23.13 -13.58
CA SER A 49 -6.81 23.32 -15.00
C SER A 49 -5.88 24.51 -15.23
N ALA A 50 -5.87 25.50 -14.33
CA ALA A 50 -4.89 26.58 -14.34
C ALA A 50 -3.51 26.11 -13.85
N LEU A 51 -3.46 25.11 -12.96
CA LEU A 51 -2.23 24.62 -12.31
C LEU A 51 -1.30 23.76 -13.20
N ALA A 52 -1.70 23.43 -14.43
CA ALA A 52 -1.11 22.30 -15.18
C ALA A 52 -0.41 22.71 -16.51
N HIS A 53 0.82 23.25 -16.46
CA HIS A 53 1.50 23.79 -17.68
C HIS A 53 2.98 23.37 -17.95
N GLY A 54 3.47 22.25 -17.41
CA GLY A 54 4.57 21.47 -18.02
C GLY A 54 6.02 21.99 -17.87
N PRO A 55 7.00 21.59 -18.72
CA PRO A 55 8.43 21.82 -18.42
C PRO A 55 8.94 23.28 -18.48
N ALA A 56 8.12 24.23 -18.94
CA ALA A 56 8.44 25.66 -18.92
C ALA A 56 7.96 26.35 -17.61
N ASP A 57 7.37 25.59 -16.71
CA ASP A 57 6.49 26.03 -15.62
C ASP A 57 7.15 25.91 -14.22
N ALA A 58 8.44 25.58 -14.15
CA ALA A 58 9.12 25.26 -12.89
C ALA A 58 9.09 26.40 -11.85
N GLU A 59 9.14 27.66 -12.31
CA GLU A 59 8.99 28.84 -11.45
C GLU A 59 7.56 28.98 -10.92
N HIS A 60 6.55 28.71 -11.76
CA HIS A 60 5.14 28.73 -11.36
C HIS A 60 4.80 27.56 -10.41
N ARG A 61 5.25 26.33 -10.67
CA ARG A 61 5.10 25.20 -9.72
C ARG A 61 5.77 25.51 -8.39
N THR A 62 6.91 26.19 -8.39
CA THR A 62 7.57 26.64 -7.14
C THR A 62 6.72 27.66 -6.42
N ALA A 63 6.26 28.73 -7.10
CA ALA A 63 5.40 29.75 -6.50
C ALA A 63 4.08 29.18 -5.96
N LEU A 64 3.46 28.24 -6.69
CA LEU A 64 2.26 27.52 -6.28
C LEU A 64 2.52 26.66 -5.04
N ARG A 65 3.62 25.90 -5.01
CA ARG A 65 3.99 25.11 -3.82
C ARG A 65 4.26 26.00 -2.62
N ASP A 66 4.93 27.14 -2.80
CA ASP A 66 5.18 28.11 -1.73
C ASP A 66 3.88 28.73 -1.20
N GLU A 67 2.91 29.03 -2.07
CA GLU A 67 1.60 29.58 -1.70
C GLU A 67 0.69 28.55 -1.02
N LEU A 68 0.61 27.32 -1.55
CA LEU A 68 -0.11 26.21 -0.93
C LEU A 68 0.50 25.83 0.42
N SER A 69 1.83 25.81 0.53
CA SER A 69 2.54 25.56 1.79
C SER A 69 2.24 26.66 2.80
N ARG A 70 2.31 27.94 2.41
CA ARG A 70 1.89 29.08 3.25
C ARG A 70 0.44 28.94 3.69
N ALA A 71 -0.47 28.56 2.79
CA ALA A 71 -1.89 28.39 3.10
C ALA A 71 -2.13 27.30 4.17
N LEU A 72 -1.43 26.16 4.06
CA LEU A 72 -1.58 25.03 4.96
C LEU A 72 -0.83 25.22 6.29
N VAL A 73 0.34 25.86 6.30
CA VAL A 73 1.20 26.04 7.50
C VAL A 73 0.76 27.28 8.28
N ASP A 74 1.02 28.47 7.74
CA ASP A 74 0.86 29.75 8.43
C ASP A 74 -0.51 30.41 8.20
N GLY A 75 -1.20 29.99 7.13
CA GLY A 75 -2.46 30.52 6.64
C GLY A 75 -3.68 29.86 7.28
N PRO A 76 -4.78 29.63 6.52
CA PRO A 76 -6.04 29.08 7.02
C PRO A 76 -5.98 27.58 7.37
N GLY A 77 -4.92 26.86 7.01
CA GLY A 77 -4.80 25.43 7.26
C GLY A 77 -5.60 24.55 6.31
N ILE A 78 -6.17 25.14 5.25
CA ILE A 78 -7.03 24.47 4.26
C ILE A 78 -6.95 25.17 2.90
N VAL A 79 -7.01 24.38 1.81
CA VAL A 79 -7.14 24.84 0.42
C VAL A 79 -8.16 23.96 -0.32
N LEU A 80 -8.84 24.55 -1.32
CA LEU A 80 -9.72 23.84 -2.24
C LEU A 80 -9.13 23.85 -3.65
N LEU A 81 -9.03 22.69 -4.28
CA LEU A 81 -8.64 22.51 -5.68
C LEU A 81 -9.86 22.04 -6.48
N GLU A 82 -10.43 22.91 -7.28
CA GLU A 82 -11.58 22.57 -8.15
C GLU A 82 -11.14 21.75 -9.35
N SER A 83 -11.96 20.77 -9.76
CA SER A 83 -11.65 19.86 -10.88
C SER A 83 -10.31 19.12 -10.77
N ALA A 84 -9.83 18.89 -9.53
CA ALA A 84 -8.54 18.27 -9.24
C ALA A 84 -8.39 16.86 -9.85
N VAL A 85 -9.47 16.10 -9.93
CA VAL A 85 -9.52 14.83 -10.68
C VAL A 85 -10.63 14.91 -11.73
N PRO A 86 -10.37 14.56 -13.01
CA PRO A 86 -11.40 14.55 -14.04
C PRO A 86 -12.60 13.67 -13.67
N VAL A 87 -13.81 14.16 -13.91
CA VAL A 87 -15.07 13.51 -13.50
C VAL A 87 -15.15 12.08 -14.04
N GLU A 88 -14.70 11.82 -15.26
CA GLU A 88 -14.70 10.48 -15.85
C GLU A 88 -13.79 9.48 -15.13
N ALA A 89 -12.69 9.95 -14.52
CA ALA A 89 -11.81 9.12 -13.70
C ALA A 89 -12.42 8.87 -12.31
N VAL A 90 -13.08 9.88 -11.74
CA VAL A 90 -13.83 9.76 -10.47
C VAL A 90 -15.01 8.81 -10.62
N ASP A 91 -15.80 8.89 -11.69
CA ASP A 91 -16.93 8.00 -11.97
C ASP A 91 -16.47 6.55 -12.11
N ARG A 92 -15.35 6.32 -12.82
CA ARG A 92 -14.77 4.98 -12.99
C ARG A 92 -14.28 4.40 -11.67
N ALA A 93 -13.52 5.17 -10.87
CA ALA A 93 -13.12 4.75 -9.53
C ALA A 93 -14.34 4.50 -8.64
N SER A 94 -15.35 5.37 -8.70
CA SER A 94 -16.60 5.25 -7.95
C SER A 94 -17.37 3.97 -8.27
N ALA A 95 -17.40 3.54 -9.52
CA ALA A 95 -18.05 2.29 -9.93
C ALA A 95 -17.39 1.08 -9.25
N VAL A 96 -16.06 0.97 -9.35
CA VAL A 96 -15.28 -0.10 -8.71
C VAL A 96 -15.47 -0.09 -7.19
N LEU A 97 -15.44 1.09 -6.56
CA LEU A 97 -15.59 1.22 -5.11
C LEU A 97 -17.01 0.86 -4.63
N ARG A 98 -18.06 1.18 -5.41
CA ARG A 98 -19.44 0.77 -5.13
C ARG A 98 -19.65 -0.75 -5.28
N GLU A 99 -19.01 -1.37 -6.26
CA GLU A 99 -19.00 -2.84 -6.40
C GLU A 99 -18.32 -3.53 -5.20
N LEU A 100 -17.22 -2.96 -4.71
CA LEU A 100 -16.54 -3.45 -3.49
C LEU A 100 -17.43 -3.32 -2.24
N ILE A 101 -18.13 -2.19 -2.05
CA ILE A 101 -19.10 -2.02 -0.95
C ILE A 101 -20.22 -3.07 -1.05
N ALA A 102 -20.81 -3.26 -2.23
CA ALA A 102 -21.86 -4.25 -2.44
C ALA A 102 -21.37 -5.68 -2.14
N ALA A 103 -20.14 -6.03 -2.52
CA ALA A 103 -19.54 -7.31 -2.21
C ALA A 103 -19.28 -7.49 -0.70
N GLN A 104 -18.83 -6.44 0.01
CA GLN A 104 -18.65 -6.47 1.46
C GLN A 104 -19.99 -6.66 2.19
N HIS A 105 -21.05 -5.96 1.78
CA HIS A 105 -22.39 -6.13 2.34
C HIS A 105 -22.95 -7.54 2.11
N ALA A 106 -22.70 -8.15 0.95
CA ALA A 106 -23.09 -9.53 0.67
C ALA A 106 -22.37 -10.58 1.54
N GLN A 107 -21.18 -10.27 2.06
CA GLN A 107 -20.37 -11.18 2.89
C GLN A 107 -20.66 -11.10 4.39
N GLY A 108 -21.38 -10.07 4.86
CA GLY A 108 -21.89 -10.00 6.24
C GLY A 108 -20.85 -9.77 7.35
N GLY A 109 -19.69 -9.19 7.02
CA GLY A 109 -18.64 -8.88 7.99
C GLY A 109 -18.93 -7.66 8.89
N PRO A 110 -18.22 -7.49 10.01
CA PRO A 110 -18.38 -6.34 10.90
C PRO A 110 -17.88 -5.04 10.24
N ALA A 111 -18.76 -4.04 10.17
CA ALA A 111 -18.43 -2.69 9.68
C ALA A 111 -18.04 -1.77 10.86
N GLY A 112 -16.74 -1.49 10.98
CA GLY A 112 -16.20 -0.51 11.94
C GLY A 112 -16.04 0.88 11.32
N ASP A 113 -16.55 1.90 12.01
CA ASP A 113 -16.21 3.32 11.79
C ASP A 113 -15.78 3.88 13.16
N HIS A 114 -14.63 4.56 13.22
CA HIS A 114 -14.13 5.17 14.46
C HIS A 114 -14.95 6.39 14.91
N PHE A 115 -15.70 7.01 13.99
CA PHE A 115 -16.35 8.31 14.22
C PHE A 115 -17.87 8.29 14.03
N ALA A 116 -18.48 7.15 13.68
CA ALA A 116 -19.94 7.04 13.50
C ALA A 116 -20.51 5.73 14.04
N LYS A 117 -21.84 5.68 14.20
CA LYS A 117 -22.56 4.46 14.59
C LYS A 117 -22.52 3.44 13.43
N PRO A 118 -22.33 2.13 13.69
CA PRO A 118 -22.38 1.11 12.64
C PRO A 118 -23.67 1.18 11.81
N GLY A 119 -23.54 1.19 10.49
CA GLY A 119 -24.65 1.30 9.53
C GLY A 119 -25.12 2.73 9.22
N ALA A 120 -24.56 3.77 9.84
CA ALA A 120 -24.82 5.17 9.45
C ALA A 120 -24.02 5.60 8.20
N ASN A 121 -22.84 5.01 8.01
CA ASN A 121 -21.94 5.24 6.88
C ASN A 121 -21.50 3.91 6.28
N ASP A 122 -21.23 3.89 4.97
CA ASP A 122 -20.50 2.78 4.32
C ASP A 122 -19.02 3.18 4.19
N ARG A 123 -18.09 2.23 4.40
CA ARG A 123 -16.65 2.52 4.41
C ARG A 123 -15.81 1.46 3.72
N VAL A 124 -14.94 1.88 2.79
CA VAL A 124 -13.93 1.01 2.17
C VAL A 124 -12.56 1.35 2.76
N TRP A 125 -12.11 0.54 3.71
CA TRP A 125 -10.73 0.53 4.23
C TRP A 125 -9.75 0.02 3.17
N ASN A 126 -8.51 0.52 3.15
CA ASN A 126 -7.50 0.22 2.11
C ASN A 126 -8.10 0.31 0.69
N ALA A 127 -8.73 1.45 0.38
CA ALA A 127 -9.32 1.69 -0.93
C ALA A 127 -8.24 1.81 -2.01
N LEU A 128 -7.08 2.37 -1.65
CA LEU A 128 -5.93 2.57 -2.53
C LEU A 128 -5.42 1.26 -3.16
N GLU A 129 -5.08 0.25 -2.34
CA GLU A 129 -4.61 -1.05 -2.84
C GLU A 129 -5.71 -1.79 -3.60
N LYS A 130 -6.95 -1.74 -3.08
CA LYS A 130 -8.10 -2.40 -3.71
C LYS A 130 -8.36 -1.86 -5.11
N LEU A 131 -8.33 -0.53 -5.30
CA LEU A 131 -8.48 0.09 -6.62
C LEU A 131 -7.29 -0.27 -7.53
N ALA A 132 -6.06 -0.16 -7.03
CA ALA A 132 -4.84 -0.51 -7.78
C ALA A 132 -4.83 -1.95 -8.31
N VAL A 133 -5.37 -2.90 -7.54
CA VAL A 133 -5.39 -4.32 -7.88
C VAL A 133 -6.63 -4.71 -8.70
N THR A 134 -7.79 -4.09 -8.44
CA THR A 134 -9.06 -4.44 -9.10
C THR A 134 -9.21 -3.81 -10.48
N ASP A 135 -8.90 -2.52 -10.63
CA ASP A 135 -8.82 -1.84 -11.93
C ASP A 135 -7.59 -0.91 -11.97
N PRO A 136 -6.41 -1.42 -12.38
CA PRO A 136 -5.19 -0.61 -12.44
C PRO A 136 -5.26 0.52 -13.47
N GLU A 137 -6.15 0.46 -14.46
CA GLU A 137 -6.36 1.55 -15.42
C GLU A 137 -7.20 2.68 -14.78
N ALA A 138 -8.23 2.34 -13.98
CA ALA A 138 -8.94 3.33 -13.15
C ALA A 138 -7.99 3.99 -12.14
N PHE A 139 -7.11 3.19 -11.52
CA PHE A 139 -6.07 3.71 -10.62
C PHE A 139 -5.17 4.73 -11.33
N ILE A 140 -4.69 4.44 -12.55
CA ILE A 140 -3.85 5.35 -13.35
C ILE A 140 -4.62 6.63 -13.71
N ASP A 141 -5.85 6.51 -14.20
CA ASP A 141 -6.64 7.66 -14.65
C ASP A 141 -6.97 8.62 -13.50
N TYR A 142 -7.13 8.10 -12.27
CA TYR A 142 -7.40 8.84 -11.04
C TYR A 142 -6.14 9.46 -10.42
N HIS A 143 -5.06 8.67 -10.24
CA HIS A 143 -3.85 9.08 -9.50
C HIS A 143 -2.82 9.86 -10.32
N ARG A 144 -3.02 10.02 -11.63
CA ARG A 144 -2.17 10.87 -12.48
C ARG A 144 -2.34 12.39 -12.22
N SER A 145 -3.29 12.79 -11.39
CA SER A 145 -3.59 14.21 -11.10
C SER A 145 -2.37 14.96 -10.57
N ASP A 146 -1.98 16.01 -11.29
CA ASP A 146 -0.89 16.90 -10.84
C ASP A 146 -1.35 17.88 -9.76
N ALA A 147 -2.65 18.22 -9.70
CA ALA A 147 -3.21 19.03 -8.63
C ALA A 147 -3.13 18.31 -7.26
N VAL A 148 -3.36 16.99 -7.24
CA VAL A 148 -3.15 16.16 -6.04
C VAL A 148 -1.66 16.07 -5.70
N ALA A 149 -0.80 15.83 -6.70
CA ALA A 149 0.64 15.72 -6.48
C ALA A 149 1.27 17.02 -5.94
N VAL A 150 0.92 18.18 -6.49
CA VAL A 150 1.49 19.47 -6.07
C VAL A 150 1.05 19.88 -4.66
N ALA A 151 -0.18 19.53 -4.25
CA ALA A 151 -0.65 19.72 -2.87
C ALA A 151 0.17 18.87 -1.87
N CYS A 152 0.40 17.60 -2.20
CA CYS A 152 1.25 16.71 -1.41
C CYS A 152 2.70 17.23 -1.35
N GLU A 153 3.28 17.64 -2.48
CA GLU A 153 4.64 18.20 -2.56
C GLU A 153 4.81 19.54 -1.81
N ALA A 154 3.76 20.35 -1.70
CA ALA A 154 3.78 21.63 -0.98
C ALA A 154 3.87 21.47 0.55
N TRP A 155 3.27 20.39 1.08
CA TRP A 155 3.26 20.11 2.53
C TRP A 155 4.34 19.10 2.95
N LEU A 156 4.46 17.97 2.24
CA LEU A 156 5.29 16.82 2.64
C LEU A 156 6.63 16.76 1.90
N GLY A 157 6.77 17.51 0.80
CA GLY A 157 7.84 17.32 -0.16
C GLY A 157 7.66 16.06 -1.03
N PRO A 158 8.70 15.65 -1.78
CA PRO A 158 8.64 14.45 -2.62
C PRO A 158 8.68 13.17 -1.77
N ARG A 159 8.33 12.04 -2.39
CA ARG A 159 8.32 10.70 -1.73
C ARG A 159 7.32 10.61 -0.58
N TYR A 160 6.23 11.36 -0.67
CA TYR A 160 5.06 11.15 0.18
C TYR A 160 4.48 9.74 -0.02
N GLN A 161 3.75 9.28 0.98
CA GLN A 161 3.11 7.97 1.01
C GLN A 161 1.60 8.15 1.08
N LEU A 162 0.90 7.82 0.00
CA LEU A 162 -0.56 7.85 -0.04
C LEU A 162 -1.16 6.62 0.66
N THR A 163 -2.27 6.81 1.36
CA THR A 163 -3.25 5.81 1.80
C THR A 163 -4.66 6.38 1.62
N GLU A 164 -5.67 5.55 1.36
CA GLU A 164 -7.00 6.03 0.97
C GLU A 164 -8.15 5.20 1.55
N GLN A 165 -9.21 5.89 1.96
CA GLN A 165 -10.40 5.28 2.54
C GLN A 165 -11.66 5.97 2.02
N VAL A 166 -12.58 5.21 1.40
CA VAL A 166 -13.88 5.76 1.00
C VAL A 166 -14.79 5.88 2.20
N ASN A 167 -15.45 7.02 2.35
CA ASN A 167 -16.52 7.26 3.30
C ASN A 167 -17.80 7.71 2.57
N VAL A 168 -18.88 6.95 2.70
CA VAL A 168 -20.22 7.29 2.21
C VAL A 168 -21.09 7.66 3.40
N VAL A 169 -21.49 8.92 3.50
CA VAL A 169 -22.49 9.35 4.51
C VAL A 169 -23.88 9.18 3.93
N ASN A 170 -24.61 8.20 4.45
CA ASN A 170 -25.94 7.84 3.95
C ASN A 170 -26.99 8.91 4.28
N PRO A 171 -28.13 8.97 3.56
CA PRO A 171 -29.24 9.89 3.86
C PRO A 171 -29.65 9.84 5.34
N GLY A 172 -29.73 11.00 5.99
CA GLY A 172 -29.99 11.10 7.43
C GLY A 172 -28.77 10.94 8.35
N GLY A 173 -27.58 10.67 7.82
CA GLY A 173 -26.34 10.48 8.60
C GLY A 173 -26.02 11.67 9.51
N GLU A 174 -25.85 11.41 10.81
CA GLU A 174 -25.62 12.44 11.83
C GLU A 174 -24.24 13.12 11.70
N ALA A 175 -24.16 14.40 12.08
CA ALA A 175 -22.89 15.11 12.14
C ALA A 175 -21.95 14.50 13.20
N GLN A 176 -20.64 14.58 12.93
CA GLN A 176 -19.61 14.18 13.88
C GLN A 176 -19.29 15.31 14.86
N HIS A 177 -18.65 14.96 15.97
CA HIS A 177 -18.00 15.94 16.84
C HIS A 177 -16.72 16.47 16.17
N PRO A 178 -16.33 17.75 16.41
CA PRO A 178 -15.05 18.25 15.93
C PRO A 178 -13.93 17.36 16.44
N HIS A 179 -12.92 17.14 15.61
CA HIS A 179 -11.71 16.40 15.98
C HIS A 179 -10.49 16.96 15.25
N ARG A 180 -9.31 16.49 15.68
CA ARG A 180 -8.05 16.55 14.91
C ARG A 180 -7.71 15.13 14.47
N ASP A 181 -6.98 15.03 13.37
CA ASP A 181 -6.56 13.76 12.78
C ASP A 181 -5.21 13.26 13.34
N TYR A 182 -4.70 12.21 12.71
CA TYR A 182 -3.41 11.55 12.97
C TYR A 182 -2.24 12.55 13.14
N HIS A 183 -1.25 12.32 14.02
CA HIS A 183 -1.05 11.14 14.86
C HIS A 183 -1.81 11.23 16.19
N MET A 184 -1.77 12.39 16.84
CA MET A 184 -2.24 12.55 18.22
C MET A 184 -3.77 12.64 18.36
N GLY A 185 -4.53 12.81 17.27
CA GLY A 185 -5.99 12.84 17.30
C GLY A 185 -6.64 11.57 17.87
N PHE A 186 -5.96 10.42 17.73
CA PHE A 186 -6.41 9.11 18.20
C PHE A 186 -6.05 8.83 19.67
N LEU A 187 -5.22 9.65 20.30
CA LEU A 187 -4.80 9.49 21.70
C LEU A 187 -5.84 10.06 22.66
N THR A 188 -6.03 9.42 23.81
CA THR A 188 -6.76 10.02 24.94
C THR A 188 -6.03 11.25 25.48
N ASP A 189 -6.72 12.11 26.24
CA ASP A 189 -6.10 13.30 26.83
C ASP A 189 -4.88 12.95 27.71
N ASP A 190 -4.99 11.91 28.55
CA ASP A 190 -3.92 11.48 29.45
C ASP A 190 -2.74 10.85 28.72
N GLU A 191 -2.93 10.33 27.50
CA GLU A 191 -1.83 9.91 26.61
C GLU A 191 -1.20 11.11 25.90
N ALA A 192 -2.00 12.05 25.40
CA ALA A 192 -1.51 13.24 24.70
C ALA A 192 -0.70 14.18 25.62
N GLU A 193 -1.05 14.30 26.91
CA GLU A 193 -0.27 15.04 27.91
C GLU A 193 1.13 14.43 28.19
N GLN A 194 1.37 13.15 27.83
CA GLN A 194 2.69 12.51 27.96
C GLN A 194 3.67 12.89 26.84
N PHE A 195 3.22 13.63 25.82
CA PHE A 195 4.08 14.12 24.74
C PHE A 195 4.50 15.57 25.00
N PRO A 196 5.78 15.93 24.81
CA PRO A 196 6.22 17.30 24.99
C PRO A 196 5.64 18.23 23.92
N ARG A 197 5.52 19.52 24.21
CA ARG A 197 4.91 20.54 23.34
C ARG A 197 5.44 20.54 21.90
N HIS A 198 6.75 20.32 21.70
CA HIS A 198 7.32 20.23 20.35
C HIS A 198 6.88 19.00 19.55
N ALA A 199 6.44 17.91 20.21
CA ALA A 199 5.87 16.75 19.54
C ALA A 199 4.41 17.01 19.10
N HIS A 200 3.62 17.77 19.89
CA HIS A 200 2.30 18.27 19.46
C HIS A 200 2.40 19.14 18.20
N LEU A 201 3.45 19.96 18.10
CA LEU A 201 3.73 20.80 16.93
C LEU A 201 4.30 20.01 15.74
N LEU A 202 5.12 18.97 15.98
CA LEU A 202 5.73 18.15 14.93
C LEU A 202 4.74 17.14 14.31
N SER A 203 3.91 16.49 15.13
CA SER A 203 2.91 15.48 14.72
C SER A 203 2.14 15.86 13.44
N PRO A 204 1.50 17.04 13.34
CA PRO A 204 0.73 17.40 12.16
C PRO A 204 1.56 17.65 10.91
N LEU A 205 2.86 17.98 11.03
CA LEU A 205 3.74 18.22 9.88
C LEU A 205 4.16 16.91 9.17
N LEU A 206 3.86 15.75 9.75
CA LEU A 206 4.21 14.44 9.20
C LEU A 206 3.12 13.84 8.29
N THR A 207 1.92 14.45 8.23
CA THR A 207 0.80 13.99 7.40
C THR A 207 0.01 15.16 6.80
N LEU A 208 -0.54 15.00 5.61
CA LEU A 208 -1.59 15.86 5.02
C LEU A 208 -2.91 15.08 5.02
N GLN A 209 -4.03 15.76 5.29
CA GLN A 209 -5.36 15.21 5.04
C GLN A 209 -5.92 15.79 3.75
N GLY A 210 -6.60 14.95 2.98
CA GLY A 210 -7.33 15.37 1.80
C GLY A 210 -8.65 14.62 1.65
N ALA A 211 -9.56 15.16 0.85
CA ALA A 211 -10.75 14.45 0.42
C ALA A 211 -11.11 14.83 -1.01
N ILE A 212 -11.35 13.83 -1.86
CA ILE A 212 -11.86 14.01 -3.23
C ILE A 212 -13.35 13.68 -3.22
N ALA A 213 -14.15 14.57 -3.81
CA ALA A 213 -15.60 14.39 -3.92
C ALA A 213 -15.97 13.41 -5.05
N HIS A 214 -16.68 12.32 -4.72
CA HIS A 214 -17.17 11.29 -5.67
C HIS A 214 -18.66 11.47 -6.02
N CYS A 215 -19.24 12.57 -5.57
CA CYS A 215 -20.54 13.10 -5.99
C CYS A 215 -20.56 14.60 -5.69
N ASP A 216 -21.55 15.32 -6.22
CA ASP A 216 -21.80 16.70 -5.82
C ASP A 216 -22.26 16.74 -4.35
N MET A 217 -21.75 17.72 -3.60
CA MET A 217 -22.00 17.89 -2.17
C MET A 217 -22.46 19.31 -1.87
N GLY A 218 -23.75 19.60 -2.08
CA GLY A 218 -24.36 20.80 -1.52
C GLY A 218 -24.37 20.73 0.02
N THR A 219 -24.46 21.89 0.70
CA THR A 219 -24.37 21.96 2.17
C THR A 219 -25.35 21.06 2.93
N GLU A 220 -26.50 20.78 2.31
CA GLU A 220 -27.55 19.87 2.78
C GLU A 220 -27.16 18.38 2.78
N THR A 221 -26.18 17.97 1.96
CA THR A 221 -25.64 16.59 1.96
C THR A 221 -24.65 16.36 3.10
N GLY A 222 -24.29 17.41 3.84
CA GLY A 222 -23.33 17.34 4.93
C GLY A 222 -21.86 17.17 4.49
N PRO A 223 -21.31 17.98 3.56
CA PRO A 223 -19.87 18.04 3.34
C PRO A 223 -19.14 18.40 4.65
N THR A 224 -17.85 18.10 4.73
CA THR A 224 -17.07 18.30 5.95
C THR A 224 -17.09 19.77 6.40
N MET A 225 -17.30 19.96 7.70
CA MET A 225 -17.22 21.24 8.38
C MET A 225 -15.78 21.46 8.83
N TYR A 226 -15.26 22.67 8.64
CA TYR A 226 -13.88 23.04 8.92
C TYR A 226 -13.83 24.31 9.76
N LEU A 227 -12.82 24.47 10.61
CA LEU A 227 -12.55 25.73 11.31
C LEU A 227 -11.15 26.24 10.93
N PRO A 228 -11.04 27.15 9.95
CA PRO A 228 -9.76 27.70 9.51
C PRO A 228 -8.91 28.27 10.66
N HIS A 229 -7.59 28.24 10.47
CA HIS A 229 -6.55 28.63 11.44
C HIS A 229 -6.51 27.83 12.77
N SER A 230 -7.49 26.95 13.06
CA SER A 230 -7.54 26.20 14.33
C SER A 230 -6.40 25.20 14.52
N HIS A 231 -5.65 24.87 13.45
CA HIS A 231 -4.44 24.07 13.51
C HIS A 231 -3.27 24.77 14.20
N LYS A 232 -3.23 26.12 14.14
CA LYS A 232 -2.19 26.95 14.78
C LYS A 232 -2.17 26.83 16.30
N TYR A 233 -3.29 26.45 16.91
CA TYR A 233 -3.40 26.37 18.35
C TYR A 233 -2.63 25.17 18.91
N GLU A 234 -1.52 25.45 19.61
CA GLU A 234 -0.57 24.45 20.11
C GLU A 234 -1.24 23.36 20.96
N LEU A 235 -2.18 23.77 21.83
CA LEU A 235 -2.88 22.87 22.75
C LEU A 235 -4.10 22.16 22.12
N GLY A 236 -4.38 22.35 20.83
CA GLY A 236 -5.66 21.94 20.26
C GLY A 236 -5.94 20.42 20.27
N TYR A 237 -4.92 19.56 20.34
CA TYR A 237 -5.10 18.10 20.55
C TYR A 237 -5.72 17.77 21.92
N LEU A 238 -5.57 18.66 22.91
CA LEU A 238 -6.15 18.59 24.25
C LEU A 238 -7.41 19.46 24.41
N ALA A 239 -7.76 20.25 23.39
CA ALA A 239 -8.85 21.22 23.46
C ALA A 239 -10.12 20.80 22.69
N TRP A 240 -9.99 20.08 21.55
CA TRP A 240 -11.13 19.80 20.66
C TRP A 240 -12.30 19.04 21.31
N ARG A 241 -12.02 18.28 22.38
CA ARG A 241 -13.02 17.50 23.14
C ARG A 241 -13.74 18.32 24.22
N ARG A 242 -13.23 19.52 24.55
CA ARG A 242 -13.75 20.34 25.66
C ARG A 242 -15.07 21.01 25.25
N PRO A 243 -16.14 20.98 26.07
CA PRO A 243 -17.47 21.43 25.67
C PRO A 243 -17.53 22.84 25.07
N GLU A 244 -16.77 23.77 25.62
CA GLU A 244 -16.71 25.17 25.18
C GLU A 244 -16.01 25.33 23.82
N PHE A 245 -15.05 24.47 23.48
CA PHE A 245 -14.43 24.42 22.15
C PHE A 245 -15.35 23.72 21.13
N VAL A 246 -16.11 22.71 21.55
CA VAL A 246 -17.12 22.04 20.71
C VAL A 246 -18.24 23.03 20.33
N GLU A 247 -18.75 23.80 21.31
CA GLU A 247 -19.76 24.83 21.07
C GLU A 247 -19.21 25.96 20.18
N TYR A 248 -17.99 26.44 20.46
CA TYR A 248 -17.34 27.46 19.62
C TYR A 248 -17.18 26.96 18.17
N PHE A 249 -16.71 25.72 17.96
CA PHE A 249 -16.64 25.11 16.64
C PHE A 249 -18.01 25.08 15.96
N ALA A 250 -19.06 24.62 16.65
CA ALA A 250 -20.41 24.51 16.12
C ALA A 250 -21.02 25.85 15.67
N GLN A 251 -20.53 26.97 16.21
CA GLN A 251 -20.92 28.33 15.84
C GLN A 251 -20.07 28.90 14.67
N HIS A 252 -18.75 28.65 14.66
CA HIS A 252 -17.80 29.37 13.78
C HIS A 252 -17.28 28.56 12.58
N ARG A 253 -17.49 27.23 12.55
CA ARG A 253 -17.12 26.37 11.39
C ARG A 253 -17.69 26.87 10.06
N VAL A 254 -16.89 26.76 9.01
CA VAL A 254 -17.28 26.92 7.60
C VAL A 254 -17.62 25.56 7.00
N GLN A 255 -18.35 25.56 5.88
CA GLN A 255 -18.78 24.34 5.20
C GLN A 255 -18.90 24.64 3.71
N LEU A 256 -17.94 24.16 2.92
CA LEU A 256 -17.87 24.43 1.49
C LEU A 256 -18.70 23.40 0.71
N PRO A 257 -19.51 23.82 -0.28
CA PRO A 257 -20.06 22.90 -1.25
C PRO A 257 -18.93 22.42 -2.18
N LEU A 258 -18.99 21.14 -2.59
CA LEU A 258 -18.03 20.53 -3.51
C LEU A 258 -18.75 19.96 -4.73
N ARG A 259 -18.10 19.94 -5.89
CA ARG A 259 -18.51 19.19 -7.08
C ARG A 259 -17.73 17.89 -7.18
N THR A 260 -18.28 16.94 -7.91
CA THR A 260 -17.58 15.71 -8.29
C THR A 260 -16.23 16.05 -8.94
N GLY A 261 -15.12 15.52 -8.42
CA GLY A 261 -13.76 15.83 -8.90
C GLY A 261 -13.01 16.93 -8.15
N ASP A 262 -13.68 17.72 -7.30
CA ASP A 262 -13.00 18.69 -6.44
C ASP A 262 -12.24 17.95 -5.32
N ALA A 263 -11.06 18.49 -4.95
CA ALA A 263 -10.24 18.01 -3.85
C ALA A 263 -10.01 19.11 -2.82
N VAL A 264 -10.30 18.82 -1.55
CA VAL A 264 -9.96 19.70 -0.42
C VAL A 264 -8.78 19.11 0.32
N PHE A 265 -7.76 19.92 0.62
CA PHE A 265 -6.59 19.54 1.40
C PHE A 265 -6.47 20.42 2.65
N PHE A 266 -6.14 19.84 3.79
CA PHE A 266 -6.08 20.55 5.05
C PHE A 266 -5.07 19.95 6.04
N SER A 267 -4.61 20.78 6.97
CA SER A 267 -3.73 20.36 8.07
C SER A 267 -4.46 19.35 8.97
N PRO A 268 -3.85 18.20 9.33
CA PRO A 268 -4.45 17.23 10.25
C PRO A 268 -4.73 17.81 11.65
N ALA A 269 -4.07 18.91 12.03
CA ALA A 269 -4.36 19.63 13.27
C ALA A 269 -5.55 20.61 13.16
N MET A 270 -6.17 20.78 12.01
CA MET A 270 -7.36 21.63 11.91
C MET A 270 -8.57 20.93 12.53
N PHE A 271 -9.34 21.67 13.33
CA PHE A 271 -10.61 21.19 13.85
C PHE A 271 -11.58 21.01 12.68
N HIS A 272 -12.13 19.81 12.55
CA HIS A 272 -13.07 19.47 11.48
C HIS A 272 -14.02 18.34 11.91
N ALA A 273 -15.11 18.16 11.18
CA ALA A 273 -16.11 17.10 11.42
C ALA A 273 -16.97 16.86 10.18
N ALA A 274 -17.43 15.63 9.94
CA ALA A 274 -18.47 15.39 8.93
C ALA A 274 -19.76 16.15 9.26
N GLY A 275 -20.36 16.80 8.26
CA GLY A 275 -21.65 17.47 8.38
C GLY A 275 -22.82 16.49 8.44
N HIS A 276 -23.98 16.96 8.89
CA HIS A 276 -25.21 16.18 8.89
C HIS A 276 -25.79 16.09 7.48
N ASN A 277 -25.97 14.88 6.95
CA ASN A 277 -26.67 14.65 5.68
C ASN A 277 -28.18 14.75 5.90
N ARG A 278 -28.77 15.86 5.46
CA ARG A 278 -30.21 16.17 5.58
C ARG A 278 -31.03 15.77 4.35
N THR A 279 -30.41 15.16 3.34
CA THR A 279 -31.11 14.70 2.14
C THR A 279 -31.86 13.38 2.39
N ALA A 280 -32.74 13.02 1.45
CA ALA A 280 -33.49 11.76 1.50
C ALA A 280 -32.88 10.66 0.61
N ASP A 281 -31.97 11.03 -0.30
CA ASP A 281 -31.56 10.23 -1.45
C ASP A 281 -30.05 10.32 -1.79
N VAL A 282 -29.34 11.38 -1.38
CA VAL A 282 -27.92 11.56 -1.68
C VAL A 282 -27.05 10.73 -0.73
N HIS A 283 -26.33 9.76 -1.29
CA HIS A 283 -25.30 8.98 -0.60
C HIS A 283 -23.95 9.70 -0.78
N ARG A 284 -23.57 10.52 0.21
CA ARG A 284 -22.48 11.50 0.09
C ARG A 284 -21.11 10.83 0.18
N MET A 285 -20.60 10.39 -0.97
CA MET A 285 -19.36 9.63 -1.13
C MET A 285 -18.13 10.54 -1.31
N ALA A 286 -17.15 10.41 -0.42
CA ALA A 286 -15.83 11.02 -0.54
C ALA A 286 -14.74 9.95 -0.45
N ASN A 287 -13.67 10.09 -1.22
CA ASN A 287 -12.44 9.32 -0.99
C ASN A 287 -11.50 10.16 -0.13
N LEU A 288 -11.20 9.67 1.08
CA LEU A 288 -10.38 10.35 2.07
C LEU A 288 -8.91 9.97 1.83
N LEU A 289 -8.08 10.97 1.57
CA LEU A 289 -6.66 10.83 1.34
C LEU A 289 -5.93 11.07 2.68
N GLN A 290 -5.25 10.05 3.18
CA GLN A 290 -4.34 10.22 4.32
C GLN A 290 -2.92 10.08 3.76
N ILE A 291 -2.23 11.21 3.60
CA ILE A 291 -0.91 11.24 2.96
C ILE A 291 0.15 11.45 4.03
N SER A 292 1.11 10.53 4.16
CA SER A 292 2.24 10.64 5.10
C SER A 292 3.49 11.15 4.41
N SER A 293 4.35 11.87 5.13
CA SER A 293 5.71 12.16 4.65
C SER A 293 6.53 10.88 4.57
N ALA A 294 7.63 10.89 3.82
CA ALA A 294 8.65 9.84 3.81
C ALA A 294 9.20 9.47 5.22
N PHE A 295 9.00 10.33 6.21
CA PHE A 295 9.47 10.16 7.59
C PHE A 295 8.33 9.85 8.58
N GLY A 296 7.07 9.89 8.13
CA GLY A 296 5.88 9.64 8.94
C GLY A 296 5.48 8.17 8.94
N ARG A 297 4.63 7.78 9.89
CA ARG A 297 3.92 6.50 9.82
C ARG A 297 2.59 6.72 9.09
N ALA A 298 2.18 5.77 8.27
CA ALA A 298 0.84 5.74 7.71
C ALA A 298 -0.19 5.17 8.71
N THR A 299 -1.46 5.57 8.56
CA THR A 299 -2.57 5.06 9.39
C THR A 299 -2.87 3.58 9.09
N GLU A 300 -2.78 3.18 7.82
CA GLU A 300 -3.00 1.80 7.36
C GLU A 300 -1.75 1.25 6.66
N SER A 301 -1.63 -0.08 6.65
CA SER A 301 -0.59 -0.80 5.91
C SER A 301 -1.15 -1.25 4.56
N VAL A 302 -0.40 -1.00 3.49
CA VAL A 302 -0.76 -1.37 2.10
C VAL A 302 0.34 -2.21 1.46
N ASP A 303 -0.01 -3.22 0.66
CA ASP A 303 0.98 -4.02 -0.08
C ASP A 303 1.43 -3.28 -1.35
N ARG A 304 2.41 -2.38 -1.18
CA ARG A 304 3.01 -1.61 -2.27
C ARG A 304 3.59 -2.50 -3.38
N ALA A 305 4.16 -3.66 -3.05
CA ALA A 305 4.72 -4.56 -4.06
C ALA A 305 3.61 -5.14 -4.95
N ARG A 306 2.50 -5.58 -4.36
CA ARG A 306 1.30 -6.03 -5.07
C ARG A 306 0.69 -4.91 -5.92
N MET A 307 0.61 -3.69 -5.40
CA MET A 307 0.13 -2.53 -6.16
C MET A 307 1.01 -2.25 -7.39
N VAL A 308 2.33 -2.20 -7.22
CA VAL A 308 3.27 -1.97 -8.33
C VAL A 308 3.18 -3.08 -9.38
N HIS A 309 3.07 -4.36 -8.97
CA HIS A 309 2.85 -5.46 -9.91
C HIS A 309 1.56 -5.35 -10.73
N ALA A 310 0.48 -4.81 -10.15
CA ALA A 310 -0.80 -4.61 -10.83
C ALA A 310 -0.78 -3.39 -11.76
N VAL A 311 -0.21 -2.27 -11.31
CA VAL A 311 -0.22 -0.97 -12.01
C VAL A 311 0.83 -0.90 -13.12
N TYR A 312 2.05 -1.39 -12.89
CA TYR A 312 3.19 -1.21 -13.80
C TYR A 312 2.93 -1.65 -15.27
N PRO A 313 2.34 -2.84 -15.56
CA PRO A 313 2.11 -3.27 -16.94
C PRO A 313 1.18 -2.32 -17.70
N ARG A 314 0.19 -1.75 -17.02
CA ARG A 314 -0.73 -0.77 -17.57
C ARG A 314 -0.05 0.58 -17.74
N LEU A 315 0.64 1.06 -16.71
CA LEU A 315 1.34 2.35 -16.75
C LEU A 315 2.40 2.41 -17.86
N ARG A 316 3.19 1.33 -18.02
CA ARG A 316 4.13 1.17 -19.14
C ARG A 316 3.42 1.25 -20.49
N SER A 317 2.31 0.53 -20.67
CA SER A 317 1.51 0.59 -21.91
C SER A 317 0.93 1.98 -22.16
N ARG A 318 0.52 2.69 -21.11
CA ARG A 318 -0.03 4.05 -21.20
C ARG A 318 1.06 5.05 -21.59
N LEU A 319 2.25 4.95 -21.01
CA LEU A 319 3.45 5.73 -21.36
C LEU A 319 3.83 5.54 -22.84
N ALA A 320 3.89 4.29 -23.31
CA ALA A 320 4.13 3.96 -24.72
C ALA A 320 3.02 4.48 -25.67
N SER A 321 1.80 4.69 -25.16
CA SER A 321 0.67 5.27 -25.90
C SER A 321 0.58 6.81 -25.81
N GLY A 322 1.53 7.48 -25.16
CA GLY A 322 1.60 8.94 -25.07
C GLY A 322 1.04 9.56 -23.77
N LEU A 323 0.92 8.79 -22.68
CA LEU A 323 0.79 9.39 -21.34
C LEU A 323 2.06 10.20 -21.04
N ASP A 324 1.90 11.38 -20.42
CA ASP A 324 3.04 12.19 -20.02
C ASP A 324 3.88 11.55 -18.89
N ARG A 325 5.19 11.83 -18.87
CA ARG A 325 6.13 11.22 -17.92
C ARG A 325 6.00 11.75 -16.50
N ALA A 326 5.59 13.01 -16.30
CA ALA A 326 5.27 13.56 -14.98
C ALA A 326 3.93 13.00 -14.48
N ALA A 327 2.92 12.92 -15.36
CA ALA A 327 1.67 12.22 -15.04
C ALA A 327 1.90 10.76 -14.62
N ALA A 328 2.86 10.06 -15.25
CA ALA A 328 3.28 8.72 -14.82
C ALA A 328 4.03 8.72 -13.47
N ALA A 329 4.86 9.73 -13.19
CA ALA A 329 5.55 9.87 -11.90
C ALA A 329 4.56 10.09 -10.73
N ASN A 330 3.48 10.84 -10.96
CA ASN A 330 2.40 11.02 -9.98
C ASN A 330 1.75 9.67 -9.61
N VAL A 331 1.48 8.81 -10.60
CA VAL A 331 0.98 7.44 -10.36
C VAL A 331 1.99 6.60 -9.56
N VAL A 332 3.29 6.68 -9.88
CA VAL A 332 4.34 5.94 -9.14
C VAL A 332 4.39 6.38 -7.67
N ALA A 333 4.30 7.69 -7.38
CA ALA A 333 4.27 8.22 -6.02
C ALA A 333 3.06 7.74 -5.20
N CYS A 334 1.95 7.38 -5.86
CA CYS A 334 0.76 6.84 -5.21
C CYS A 334 0.84 5.33 -4.92
N CYS A 335 1.66 4.53 -5.63
CA CYS A 335 1.68 3.07 -5.47
C CYS A 335 3.00 2.47 -4.95
N ALA A 336 4.16 3.06 -5.24
CA ALA A 336 5.47 2.53 -4.85
C ALA A 336 6.01 3.19 -3.57
N GLU A 337 6.90 2.51 -2.84
CA GLU A 337 7.61 3.15 -1.73
C GLU A 337 8.66 4.12 -2.28
N GLY A 338 8.55 5.39 -1.91
CA GLY A 338 9.44 6.44 -2.37
C GLY A 338 10.73 6.56 -1.55
N TYR A 339 10.74 6.11 -0.30
CA TYR A 339 11.87 6.30 0.60
C TYR A 339 12.66 5.00 0.81
N ALA A 340 13.98 5.07 0.64
CA ALA A 340 14.90 3.93 0.73
C ALA A 340 15.15 3.39 2.16
N PHE A 341 14.41 3.88 3.15
CA PHE A 341 14.55 3.46 4.55
C PHE A 341 13.16 3.18 5.17
N PRO A 342 13.05 2.20 6.08
CA PRO A 342 14.13 1.36 6.61
C PRO A 342 14.60 0.30 5.61
N THR A 343 15.92 0.06 5.57
CA THR A 343 16.55 -1.04 4.83
C THR A 343 17.58 -1.74 5.72
N ASN A 344 17.96 -2.97 5.37
CA ASN A 344 18.98 -3.74 6.09
C ASN A 344 20.36 -3.46 5.50
N LEU A 345 21.15 -2.60 6.15
CA LEU A 345 22.48 -2.20 5.71
C LEU A 345 23.53 -3.32 5.71
N ASP A 346 23.26 -4.51 6.27
CA ASP A 346 24.14 -5.67 6.08
C ASP A 346 23.98 -6.27 4.67
N ARG A 347 22.82 -6.09 4.02
CA ARG A 347 22.44 -6.70 2.73
C ARG A 347 22.20 -5.70 1.59
N ASP A 348 21.86 -4.46 1.92
CA ASP A 348 21.50 -3.40 0.98
C ASP A 348 22.42 -2.18 1.17
N GLN A 349 23.72 -2.43 1.12
CA GLN A 349 24.71 -1.37 1.26
C GLN A 349 24.60 -0.37 0.10
N PRO A 350 24.69 0.95 0.37
CA PRO A 350 24.67 1.97 -0.66
C PRO A 350 26.03 2.04 -1.39
N VAL A 351 26.32 1.04 -2.21
CA VAL A 351 27.61 0.92 -2.94
C VAL A 351 27.78 2.06 -3.96
N ASP A 352 26.69 2.42 -4.65
CA ASP A 352 26.70 3.40 -5.74
C ASP A 352 26.12 4.79 -5.33
N GLY A 353 25.95 5.05 -4.03
CA GLY A 353 25.29 6.28 -3.57
C GLY A 353 25.32 6.53 -2.06
N LEU A 354 24.34 7.30 -1.56
CA LEU A 354 24.14 7.55 -0.12
C LEU A 354 23.05 6.67 0.51
N ALA A 355 22.22 6.02 -0.33
CA ALA A 355 21.17 5.10 0.04
C ALA A 355 20.99 4.09 -1.12
N PRO A 356 20.49 2.86 -0.87
CA PRO A 356 20.04 1.96 -1.94
C PRO A 356 18.81 2.54 -2.69
N PRO A 357 18.47 2.01 -3.88
CA PRO A 357 17.27 2.44 -4.61
C PRO A 357 15.99 2.01 -3.89
N SER A 358 14.99 2.90 -3.85
CA SER A 358 13.64 2.59 -3.36
C SER A 358 12.82 1.80 -4.40
N GLN A 359 11.63 1.32 -4.02
CA GLN A 359 10.69 0.72 -4.97
C GLN A 359 10.29 1.69 -6.09
N ALA A 360 10.10 2.97 -5.75
CA ALA A 360 9.78 4.01 -6.72
C ALA A 360 10.95 4.25 -7.69
N ASP A 361 12.20 4.19 -7.22
CA ASP A 361 13.38 4.32 -8.09
C ASP A 361 13.44 3.15 -9.09
N LEU A 362 13.26 1.91 -8.62
CA LEU A 362 13.21 0.72 -9.48
C LEU A 362 12.04 0.74 -10.48
N MET A 363 10.86 1.21 -10.05
CA MET A 363 9.70 1.34 -10.93
C MET A 363 9.91 2.43 -11.99
N ASN A 364 10.50 3.58 -11.62
CA ASN A 364 10.87 4.62 -12.57
C ASN A 364 11.94 4.14 -13.57
N GLN A 365 13.01 3.50 -13.09
CA GLN A 365 14.04 2.91 -13.96
C GLN A 365 13.41 1.89 -14.92
N GLY A 366 12.48 1.05 -14.45
CA GLY A 366 11.76 0.11 -15.30
C GLY A 366 10.91 0.76 -16.38
N LEU A 367 10.27 1.91 -16.10
CA LEU A 367 9.55 2.69 -17.10
C LEU A 367 10.51 3.33 -18.12
N ASP A 368 11.63 3.89 -17.67
CA ASP A 368 12.59 4.61 -18.51
C ASP A 368 13.44 3.68 -19.40
N GLU A 369 13.72 2.45 -18.94
CA GLU A 369 14.41 1.39 -19.69
C GLU A 369 13.45 0.38 -20.37
N ASP A 370 12.13 0.60 -20.35
CA ASP A 370 11.10 -0.26 -20.95
C ASP A 370 11.13 -1.75 -20.48
N TRP A 371 11.33 -1.99 -19.18
CA TRP A 371 11.43 -3.35 -18.63
C TRP A 371 10.15 -4.17 -18.82
N THR A 372 10.30 -5.49 -19.00
CA THR A 372 9.14 -6.39 -18.93
C THR A 372 8.59 -6.44 -17.49
N PRO A 373 7.28 -6.71 -17.31
CA PRO A 373 6.70 -6.90 -15.97
C PRO A 373 7.44 -7.95 -15.14
N GLU A 374 7.97 -8.99 -15.79
CA GLU A 374 8.73 -10.07 -15.16
C GLU A 374 10.09 -9.57 -14.65
N ARG A 375 10.80 -8.72 -15.42
CA ARG A 375 12.04 -8.08 -14.96
C ARG A 375 11.78 -7.19 -13.75
N LEU A 376 10.80 -6.28 -13.80
CA LEU A 376 10.49 -5.44 -12.64
C LEU A 376 10.08 -6.29 -11.42
N ARG A 377 9.32 -7.37 -11.63
CA ARG A 377 8.92 -8.28 -10.55
C ARG A 377 10.13 -8.97 -9.90
N LEU A 378 11.13 -9.37 -10.68
CA LEU A 378 12.39 -9.90 -10.16
C LEU A 378 13.16 -8.84 -9.35
N GLU A 379 13.30 -7.61 -9.87
CA GLU A 379 14.04 -6.54 -9.18
C GLU A 379 13.38 -6.14 -7.86
N LEU A 380 12.04 -6.04 -7.81
CA LEU A 380 11.28 -5.79 -6.59
C LEU A 380 11.39 -6.93 -5.58
N TYR A 381 11.41 -8.19 -6.05
CA TYR A 381 11.66 -9.35 -5.18
C TYR A 381 13.06 -9.29 -4.57
N LEU A 382 14.09 -9.03 -5.37
CA LEU A 382 15.49 -8.90 -4.90
C LEU A 382 15.65 -7.71 -3.94
N HIS A 383 15.00 -6.57 -4.20
CA HIS A 383 14.93 -5.44 -3.27
C HIS A 383 14.29 -5.85 -1.94
N GLY A 384 13.16 -6.57 -1.98
CA GLY A 384 12.48 -7.08 -0.79
C GLY A 384 13.38 -7.97 0.06
N GLU A 385 14.09 -8.92 -0.54
CA GLU A 385 15.01 -9.81 0.18
C GLU A 385 16.19 -9.05 0.81
N ARG A 386 16.72 -8.01 0.14
CA ARG A 386 17.76 -7.14 0.71
C ARG A 386 17.25 -6.29 1.87
N HIS A 387 15.99 -5.86 1.86
CA HIS A 387 15.40 -5.03 2.93
C HIS A 387 15.03 -5.81 4.21
N ARG A 388 14.83 -7.14 4.15
CA ARG A 388 14.46 -7.94 5.32
C ARG A 388 15.58 -7.95 6.38
N SER A 389 15.23 -7.70 7.63
CA SER A 389 16.09 -8.05 8.77
C SER A 389 16.37 -9.56 8.79
N ALA A 390 17.56 -9.95 9.24
CA ALA A 390 17.88 -11.37 9.40
C ALA A 390 17.13 -11.95 10.60
N VAL A 391 16.28 -12.97 10.37
CA VAL A 391 15.88 -13.87 11.45
C VAL A 391 17.06 -14.82 11.70
N GLY A 392 17.93 -14.38 12.60
CA GLY A 392 19.05 -15.12 13.15
C GLY A 392 18.91 -15.24 14.67
N GLU A 393 17.73 -15.58 15.14
CA GLU A 393 17.50 -15.82 16.57
C GLU A 393 17.79 -17.27 16.92
N ASP A 394 18.81 -17.46 17.76
CA ASP A 394 19.07 -18.72 18.44
C ASP A 394 17.83 -19.14 19.26
N PRO A 395 17.22 -20.31 18.98
CA PRO A 395 16.05 -20.79 19.72
C PRO A 395 16.27 -20.96 21.22
N SER A 396 17.53 -20.91 21.71
CA SER A 396 17.85 -20.92 23.13
C SER A 396 17.38 -19.67 23.91
N LEU A 397 17.03 -18.57 23.23
CA LEU A 397 16.72 -17.27 23.86
C LEU A 397 15.25 -17.06 24.25
N PHE A 398 14.30 -17.88 23.75
CA PHE A 398 12.88 -17.73 24.07
C PHE A 398 12.28 -19.01 24.66
N GLY A 399 11.87 -18.93 25.93
CA GLY A 399 11.33 -20.06 26.69
C GLY A 399 9.97 -20.55 26.17
N THR A 400 9.79 -21.87 26.17
CA THR A 400 8.65 -22.57 25.59
C THR A 400 7.32 -22.37 26.32
N GLY A 401 6.26 -22.04 25.58
CA GLY A 401 4.84 -22.19 25.96
C GLY A 401 3.95 -21.44 24.95
N GLY A 402 2.79 -21.93 24.51
CA GLY A 402 2.13 -23.22 24.73
C GLY A 402 0.97 -23.41 23.72
N ASP A 403 0.54 -24.66 23.51
CA ASP A 403 -0.41 -25.10 22.47
C ASP A 403 -1.87 -24.64 22.67
N THR A 404 -2.59 -24.30 21.58
CA THR A 404 -4.02 -24.64 21.37
C THR A 404 -4.45 -24.67 19.88
N GLY A 405 -4.41 -25.86 19.26
CA GLY A 405 -5.53 -26.54 18.57
C GLY A 405 -6.52 -25.87 17.56
N SER A 406 -6.54 -26.46 16.35
CA SER A 406 -7.70 -27.17 15.73
C SER A 406 -8.74 -26.49 14.79
N ALA A 407 -8.61 -26.84 13.50
CA ALA A 407 -9.64 -27.32 12.53
C ALA A 407 -10.84 -26.46 12.07
N LEU A 408 -11.07 -26.45 10.73
CA LEU A 408 -12.19 -27.15 10.06
C LEU A 408 -12.13 -27.01 8.50
N ALA A 409 -12.61 -28.01 7.77
CA ALA A 409 -12.69 -28.03 6.29
C ALA A 409 -14.13 -28.33 5.81
N GLY A 410 -14.54 -27.85 4.62
CA GLY A 410 -15.93 -28.01 4.15
C GLY A 410 -16.31 -27.58 2.72
N SER A 411 -15.88 -28.36 1.71
CA SER A 411 -16.71 -28.98 0.64
C SER A 411 -17.73 -28.21 -0.27
N VAL A 412 -17.46 -28.30 -1.60
CA VAL A 412 -18.31 -28.37 -2.85
C VAL A 412 -19.07 -27.15 -3.48
N PRO A 413 -19.23 -27.10 -4.84
CA PRO A 413 -19.64 -25.92 -5.65
C PRO A 413 -21.02 -26.08 -6.37
N PRO A 414 -21.43 -25.16 -7.30
CA PRO A 414 -21.15 -25.35 -8.75
C PRO A 414 -20.98 -24.07 -9.63
N GLU A 415 -20.59 -24.24 -10.90
CA GLU A 415 -20.73 -23.23 -11.99
C GLU A 415 -22.13 -23.30 -12.67
N PRO A 416 -22.57 -22.32 -13.51
CA PRO A 416 -22.18 -22.30 -14.95
C PRO A 416 -22.19 -20.95 -15.74
N ALA A 417 -21.16 -20.76 -16.58
CA ALA A 417 -21.20 -20.28 -18.00
C ALA A 417 -21.67 -18.83 -18.34
N LEU A 418 -21.36 -18.18 -19.49
CA LEU A 418 -21.03 -18.61 -20.86
C LEU A 418 -20.10 -17.62 -21.65
N VAL A 419 -19.28 -18.16 -22.57
CA VAL A 419 -18.97 -17.70 -23.97
C VAL A 419 -18.53 -16.23 -24.24
N GLY A 420 -17.48 -15.95 -25.03
CA GLY A 420 -16.54 -16.81 -25.76
C GLY A 420 -15.82 -16.08 -26.92
N GLY A 421 -14.58 -16.50 -27.24
CA GLY A 421 -13.78 -15.96 -28.35
C GLY A 421 -12.68 -16.94 -28.76
N SER A 422 -12.51 -17.19 -30.06
CA SER A 422 -11.73 -18.34 -30.57
C SER A 422 -10.26 -18.00 -30.81
N LEU A 423 -9.38 -18.61 -30.01
CA LEU A 423 -8.04 -19.01 -30.43
C LEU A 423 -8.08 -20.47 -30.89
N GLY A 424 -7.17 -20.85 -31.80
CA GLY A 424 -7.10 -22.21 -32.34
C GLY A 424 -7.06 -23.25 -31.23
N GLN A 425 -7.97 -24.21 -31.29
CA GLN A 425 -8.33 -25.05 -30.13
C GLN A 425 -7.27 -26.12 -29.84
N ALA A 426 -6.15 -25.69 -29.24
CA ALA A 426 -5.38 -26.57 -28.36
C ALA A 426 -6.38 -27.16 -27.35
N ALA A 427 -6.37 -28.50 -27.21
CA ALA A 427 -7.28 -29.17 -26.30
C ALA A 427 -7.08 -28.60 -24.89
N ARG A 428 -8.16 -28.06 -24.30
CA ARG A 428 -8.11 -27.57 -22.92
C ARG A 428 -7.89 -28.77 -22.02
N LEU A 429 -6.73 -28.81 -21.37
CA LEU A 429 -6.41 -29.83 -20.39
C LEU A 429 -7.06 -29.44 -19.06
N THR A 430 -7.61 -30.42 -18.37
CA THR A 430 -7.85 -30.35 -16.92
C THR A 430 -6.53 -30.27 -16.17
N VAL A 431 -6.56 -29.85 -14.90
CA VAL A 431 -5.36 -29.85 -14.04
C VAL A 431 -4.81 -31.27 -13.88
N ASP A 432 -5.68 -32.27 -13.77
CA ASP A 432 -5.28 -33.68 -13.68
C ASP A 432 -4.61 -34.19 -14.98
N GLU A 433 -5.12 -33.81 -16.16
CA GLU A 433 -4.49 -34.14 -17.44
C GLU A 433 -3.14 -33.44 -17.62
N LEU A 434 -3.02 -32.17 -17.20
CA LEU A 434 -1.76 -31.43 -17.21
C LEU A 434 -0.73 -32.07 -16.26
N LEU A 435 -1.14 -32.46 -15.05
CA LEU A 435 -0.29 -33.16 -14.09
C LEU A 435 0.09 -34.55 -14.59
N ALA A 436 -0.83 -35.29 -15.20
CA ALA A 436 -0.54 -36.60 -15.81
C ALA A 436 0.46 -36.48 -16.97
N GLN A 437 0.35 -35.43 -17.80
CA GLN A 437 1.33 -35.13 -18.85
C GLN A 437 2.69 -34.72 -18.26
N ALA A 438 2.72 -33.85 -17.25
CA ALA A 438 3.96 -33.41 -16.62
C ALA A 438 4.70 -34.56 -15.91
N ARG A 439 3.95 -35.47 -15.27
CA ARG A 439 4.46 -36.70 -14.64
C ARG A 439 4.84 -37.78 -15.65
N SER A 440 4.45 -37.65 -16.92
CA SER A 440 4.75 -38.63 -17.97
C SER A 440 6.26 -38.70 -18.22
N GLY A 441 6.86 -39.81 -17.80
CA GLY A 441 8.31 -40.03 -17.88
C GLY A 441 9.14 -39.25 -16.86
N LEU A 442 8.55 -38.78 -15.74
CA LEU A 442 9.32 -38.46 -14.53
C LEU A 442 9.46 -39.73 -13.68
N ARG A 443 10.64 -39.96 -13.09
CA ARG A 443 10.78 -40.89 -11.97
C ARG A 443 10.40 -40.14 -10.70
N ARG A 444 9.15 -40.26 -10.26
CA ARG A 444 8.71 -39.71 -8.97
C ARG A 444 9.30 -40.56 -7.85
N LEU A 445 9.89 -39.93 -6.85
CA LEU A 445 10.49 -40.62 -5.70
C LEU A 445 9.52 -40.61 -4.52
N ALA A 446 9.36 -41.74 -3.84
CA ALA A 446 8.75 -41.78 -2.51
C ALA A 446 9.71 -41.14 -1.48
N PRO A 447 9.21 -40.64 -0.34
CA PRO A 447 10.05 -40.00 0.66
C PRO A 447 11.22 -40.87 1.17
N GLU A 448 10.98 -42.16 1.40
CA GLU A 448 11.99 -43.10 1.88
C GLU A 448 13.02 -43.46 0.79
N GLU A 449 12.62 -43.43 -0.48
CA GLU A 449 13.54 -43.58 -1.62
C GLU A 449 14.47 -42.37 -1.71
N LEU A 450 13.92 -41.15 -1.66
CA LEU A 450 14.70 -39.91 -1.67
C LEU A 450 15.66 -39.84 -0.46
N ALA A 451 15.18 -40.17 0.74
CA ALA A 451 16.02 -40.24 1.93
C ALA A 451 17.13 -41.29 1.82
N THR A 452 16.89 -42.41 1.13
CA THR A 452 17.90 -43.43 0.84
C THR A 452 18.93 -42.93 -0.18
N GLU A 453 18.48 -42.28 -1.26
CA GLU A 453 19.38 -41.73 -2.29
C GLU A 453 20.28 -40.63 -1.70
N MET A 454 19.73 -39.69 -0.92
CA MET A 454 20.48 -38.68 -0.16
C MET A 454 21.42 -39.30 0.89
N GLY A 455 20.91 -40.22 1.71
CA GLY A 455 21.66 -40.82 2.83
C GLY A 455 22.72 -41.85 2.41
N SER A 456 22.69 -42.33 1.16
CA SER A 456 23.61 -43.35 0.64
C SER A 456 25.08 -42.91 0.59
N GLY A 457 25.37 -41.61 0.74
CA GLY A 457 26.72 -41.07 0.66
C GLY A 457 27.40 -41.42 -0.67
N THR A 458 26.61 -41.56 -1.73
CA THR A 458 27.09 -41.96 -3.05
C THR A 458 28.14 -40.96 -3.50
N ALA A 459 29.34 -41.48 -3.80
CA ALA A 459 30.31 -40.70 -4.57
C ALA A 459 29.57 -40.17 -5.81
N PRO A 460 29.74 -38.88 -6.17
CA PRO A 460 28.95 -38.26 -7.22
C PRO A 460 28.98 -39.15 -8.46
N GLY A 461 27.80 -39.33 -9.07
CA GLY A 461 27.70 -40.09 -10.31
C GLY A 461 28.56 -39.44 -11.40
N PRO A 462 28.72 -40.09 -12.57
CA PRO A 462 29.38 -39.45 -13.71
C PRO A 462 28.78 -38.07 -14.06
N ASP A 463 27.52 -37.85 -13.67
CA ASP A 463 26.72 -36.67 -13.96
C ASP A 463 26.61 -35.67 -12.78
N GLY A 464 27.24 -35.96 -11.62
CA GLY A 464 27.31 -35.06 -10.45
C GLY A 464 26.53 -35.51 -9.20
N PRO A 465 26.47 -34.67 -8.14
CA PRO A 465 25.68 -34.93 -6.94
C PRO A 465 24.20 -34.56 -7.12
N LEU A 466 23.31 -35.37 -6.53
CA LEU A 466 21.88 -35.12 -6.46
C LEU A 466 21.57 -33.82 -5.69
N VAL A 467 20.71 -32.97 -6.24
CA VAL A 467 20.27 -31.73 -5.58
C VAL A 467 18.76 -31.72 -5.41
N VAL A 468 18.32 -31.60 -4.15
CA VAL A 468 16.91 -31.38 -3.81
C VAL A 468 16.62 -29.89 -3.88
N ILE A 469 15.67 -29.49 -4.72
CA ILE A 469 15.26 -28.10 -4.91
C ILE A 469 13.87 -27.88 -4.31
N ASP A 470 13.82 -27.10 -3.24
CA ASP A 470 12.56 -26.67 -2.61
C ASP A 470 12.03 -25.41 -3.31
N ILE A 471 10.92 -25.57 -4.03
CA ILE A 471 10.33 -24.53 -4.88
C ILE A 471 9.30 -23.66 -4.16
N ARG A 472 9.10 -23.87 -2.85
CA ARG A 472 8.12 -23.15 -2.03
C ARG A 472 8.59 -21.74 -1.68
N ASP A 473 7.63 -20.89 -1.32
CA ASP A 473 7.95 -19.60 -0.71
C ASP A 473 8.56 -19.75 0.68
N ARG A 474 8.90 -18.63 1.30
CA ARG A 474 9.58 -18.61 2.62
C ARG A 474 8.63 -19.00 3.74
N ASP A 475 7.39 -18.58 3.67
CA ASP A 475 6.40 -18.69 4.74
C ASP A 475 5.98 -20.17 4.92
N ASP A 476 5.81 -20.91 3.82
CA ASP A 476 5.60 -22.35 3.86
C ASP A 476 6.79 -23.12 4.46
N ARG A 477 8.02 -22.73 4.11
CA ARG A 477 9.26 -23.35 4.62
C ARG A 477 9.51 -23.04 6.09
N GLU A 478 9.14 -21.85 6.57
CA GLU A 478 9.17 -21.52 7.99
C GLU A 478 8.09 -22.27 8.78
N ARG A 479 6.89 -22.47 8.18
CA ARG A 479 5.76 -23.17 8.80
C ARG A 479 5.95 -24.68 8.92
N THR A 480 6.58 -25.34 7.94
CA THR A 480 6.67 -26.81 7.88
C THR A 480 8.10 -27.36 7.81
N GLY A 481 9.12 -26.50 7.85
CA GLY A 481 10.52 -26.88 7.72
C GLY A 481 10.93 -27.21 6.28
N MET A 482 12.20 -27.55 6.10
CA MET A 482 12.82 -27.94 4.82
C MET A 482 13.43 -29.34 4.92
N ILE A 483 13.54 -30.03 3.79
CA ILE A 483 14.33 -31.26 3.71
C ILE A 483 15.80 -30.90 4.00
N PRO A 484 16.54 -31.65 4.85
CA PRO A 484 17.95 -31.41 5.11
C PRO A 484 18.76 -31.30 3.82
N ASP A 485 19.73 -30.40 3.78
CA ASP A 485 20.60 -30.13 2.62
C ASP A 485 19.86 -29.73 1.31
N SER A 486 18.54 -29.48 1.35
CA SER A 486 17.80 -28.97 0.20
C SER A 486 18.06 -27.48 -0.05
N VAL A 487 18.08 -27.11 -1.32
CA VAL A 487 18.35 -25.76 -1.81
C VAL A 487 17.02 -25.08 -2.13
N SER A 488 16.78 -23.89 -1.59
CA SER A 488 15.58 -23.13 -1.96
C SER A 488 15.78 -22.37 -3.26
N ILE A 489 14.94 -22.68 -4.26
CA ILE A 489 14.80 -21.90 -5.49
C ILE A 489 13.30 -21.76 -5.75
N PRO A 490 12.66 -20.67 -5.30
CA PRO A 490 11.21 -20.49 -5.44
C PRO A 490 10.75 -20.63 -6.89
N LEU A 491 9.57 -21.24 -7.11
CA LEU A 491 9.03 -21.53 -8.44
C LEU A 491 9.11 -20.36 -9.42
N ILE A 492 8.85 -19.13 -8.95
CA ILE A 492 8.83 -17.92 -9.78
C ILE A 492 10.17 -17.57 -10.43
N VAL A 493 11.30 -18.11 -9.95
CA VAL A 493 12.65 -17.88 -10.47
C VAL A 493 13.32 -19.16 -10.99
N LEU A 494 12.60 -20.27 -11.01
CA LEU A 494 13.17 -21.62 -11.15
C LEU A 494 14.02 -21.79 -12.41
N GLU A 495 13.47 -21.43 -13.58
CA GLU A 495 14.09 -21.70 -14.88
C GLU A 495 15.50 -21.08 -14.99
N TRP A 496 15.65 -19.79 -14.70
CA TRP A 496 16.93 -19.10 -14.83
C TRP A 496 17.85 -19.25 -13.62
N ARG A 497 17.33 -19.62 -12.44
CA ARG A 497 18.17 -20.00 -11.29
C ARG A 497 18.76 -21.40 -11.47
N CYS A 498 18.07 -22.33 -12.13
CA CYS A 498 18.65 -23.64 -12.43
C CYS A 498 19.58 -23.61 -13.66
N HIS A 499 19.22 -22.88 -14.72
CA HIS A 499 19.95 -22.91 -15.99
C HIS A 499 21.45 -22.54 -15.83
N PRO A 500 22.41 -23.49 -16.00
CA PRO A 500 23.78 -23.31 -15.54
C PRO A 500 24.53 -22.11 -16.13
N THR A 501 24.21 -21.74 -17.37
CA THR A 501 24.84 -20.61 -18.09
C THR A 501 24.08 -19.29 -17.98
N ALA A 502 23.01 -19.21 -17.19
CA ALA A 502 22.31 -17.95 -16.95
C ALA A 502 23.10 -17.03 -16.00
N SER A 503 23.04 -15.72 -16.22
CA SER A 503 23.79 -14.72 -15.43
C SER A 503 23.45 -14.67 -13.93
N TYR A 504 22.40 -15.37 -13.51
CA TYR A 504 21.91 -15.44 -12.14
C TYR A 504 21.75 -16.89 -11.66
N SER A 505 22.45 -17.87 -12.26
CA SER A 505 22.36 -19.28 -11.85
C SER A 505 22.67 -19.48 -10.37
N HIS A 506 22.05 -20.50 -9.77
CA HIS A 506 22.29 -20.91 -8.39
C HIS A 506 23.53 -21.82 -8.36
N PRO A 507 24.55 -21.56 -7.52
CA PRO A 507 25.82 -22.30 -7.56
C PRO A 507 25.69 -23.80 -7.28
N ALA A 508 24.58 -24.25 -6.67
CA ALA A 508 24.28 -25.67 -6.48
C ALA A 508 23.88 -26.42 -7.77
N VAL A 509 23.52 -25.72 -8.86
CA VAL A 509 23.15 -26.34 -10.15
C VAL A 509 24.19 -25.98 -11.20
N GLU A 510 25.15 -26.89 -11.40
CA GLU A 510 26.36 -26.67 -12.20
C GLU A 510 26.25 -27.21 -13.64
N SER A 511 25.34 -28.17 -13.89
CA SER A 511 25.17 -28.83 -15.20
C SER A 511 23.71 -29.18 -15.51
N PHE A 512 23.40 -29.37 -16.80
CA PHE A 512 22.12 -29.93 -17.26
C PHE A 512 21.99 -31.45 -17.01
N ASP A 513 23.12 -32.14 -16.85
CA ASP A 513 23.17 -33.58 -16.58
C ASP A 513 22.99 -33.88 -15.08
N GLN A 514 23.10 -32.85 -14.22
CA GLN A 514 23.04 -32.99 -12.77
C GLN A 514 21.65 -33.49 -12.30
N PRO A 515 21.56 -34.54 -11.47
CA PRO A 515 20.28 -35.03 -10.97
C PRO A 515 19.59 -34.03 -10.04
N LEU A 516 18.35 -33.65 -10.37
CA LEU A 516 17.55 -32.69 -9.59
C LEU A 516 16.23 -33.30 -9.11
N VAL A 517 15.83 -33.02 -7.87
CA VAL A 517 14.53 -33.44 -7.31
C VAL A 517 13.74 -32.23 -6.83
N MET A 518 12.59 -31.96 -7.46
CA MET A 518 11.72 -30.84 -7.08
C MET A 518 10.83 -31.18 -5.88
N VAL A 519 10.70 -30.24 -4.94
CA VAL A 519 9.87 -30.37 -3.74
C VAL A 519 8.92 -29.18 -3.60
N CYS A 520 7.63 -29.45 -3.44
CA CYS A 520 6.61 -28.48 -3.02
C CYS A 520 5.84 -29.03 -1.81
N ASN A 521 4.71 -28.40 -1.42
CA ASN A 521 3.93 -28.87 -0.26
C ASN A 521 3.42 -30.31 -0.44
N GLU A 522 2.60 -30.57 -1.47
CA GLU A 522 1.84 -31.81 -1.62
C GLU A 522 2.19 -32.62 -2.90
N GLY A 523 3.27 -32.24 -3.60
CA GLY A 523 3.77 -32.95 -4.78
C GLY A 523 2.95 -32.72 -6.08
N TYR A 524 2.27 -31.59 -6.23
CA TYR A 524 1.60 -31.17 -7.47
C TYR A 524 2.50 -30.25 -8.30
N THR A 525 2.83 -29.09 -7.76
CA THR A 525 3.60 -28.03 -8.42
C THR A 525 5.02 -28.48 -8.75
N SER A 526 5.61 -29.35 -7.92
CA SER A 526 6.92 -29.98 -8.16
C SER A 526 6.97 -30.78 -9.47
N SER A 527 5.89 -31.47 -9.84
CA SER A 527 5.81 -32.20 -11.11
C SER A 527 5.81 -31.23 -12.31
N LEU A 528 5.15 -30.07 -12.18
CA LEU A 528 5.11 -29.04 -13.24
C LEU A 528 6.47 -28.35 -13.39
N ALA A 529 7.14 -28.06 -12.27
CA ALA A 529 8.50 -27.54 -12.21
C ALA A 529 9.51 -28.48 -12.89
N ALA A 530 9.49 -29.77 -12.54
CA ALA A 530 10.35 -30.79 -13.16
C ALA A 530 10.12 -30.87 -14.68
N ALA A 531 8.85 -30.83 -15.12
CA ALA A 531 8.52 -30.78 -16.54
C ALA A 531 8.93 -29.46 -17.23
N SER A 532 9.07 -28.35 -16.51
CA SER A 532 9.65 -27.10 -17.04
C SER A 532 11.15 -27.24 -17.27
N LEU A 533 11.91 -27.73 -16.27
CA LEU A 533 13.35 -27.93 -16.40
C LEU A 533 13.71 -28.95 -17.49
N ARG A 534 12.97 -30.05 -17.64
CA ARG A 534 13.19 -31.00 -18.76
C ARG A 534 12.96 -30.37 -20.14
N ARG A 535 12.09 -29.37 -20.26
CA ARG A 535 11.91 -28.59 -21.52
C ARG A 535 13.08 -27.64 -21.80
N LEU A 536 13.84 -27.25 -20.78
CA LEU A 536 15.10 -26.50 -20.92
C LEU A 536 16.31 -27.41 -21.23
N GLY A 537 16.14 -28.73 -21.21
CA GLY A 537 17.18 -29.70 -21.58
C GLY A 537 17.86 -30.41 -20.40
N PHE A 538 17.38 -30.25 -19.16
CA PHE A 538 17.88 -31.06 -18.04
C PHE A 538 17.55 -32.54 -18.24
N ALA A 539 18.56 -33.40 -18.07
CA ALA A 539 18.47 -34.82 -18.36
C ALA A 539 17.74 -35.60 -17.25
N ASP A 540 18.13 -35.40 -15.98
CA ASP A 540 17.63 -36.13 -14.81
C ASP A 540 16.79 -35.23 -13.87
N VAL A 541 15.57 -34.98 -14.37
CA VAL A 541 14.36 -34.34 -13.83
C VAL A 541 13.45 -35.19 -12.93
N SER A 542 13.51 -35.14 -11.60
CA SER A 542 12.59 -35.86 -10.71
C SER A 542 11.77 -34.96 -9.77
N ASP A 543 10.75 -35.51 -9.12
CA ASP A 543 9.96 -34.81 -8.08
C ASP A 543 9.55 -35.73 -6.93
N LEU A 544 9.40 -35.14 -5.74
CA LEU A 544 8.99 -35.85 -4.53
C LEU A 544 7.47 -36.12 -4.52
N GLN A 545 7.09 -37.39 -4.44
CA GLN A 545 5.68 -37.78 -4.33
C GLN A 545 5.10 -37.32 -2.99
N GLY A 546 4.01 -36.55 -3.05
CA GLY A 546 3.35 -36.00 -1.87
C GLY A 546 4.10 -34.84 -1.19
N GLY A 547 5.22 -34.38 -1.77
CA GLY A 547 5.96 -33.22 -1.31
C GLY A 547 6.47 -33.31 0.14
N ILE A 548 6.65 -32.16 0.78
CA ILE A 548 7.10 -32.05 2.18
C ILE A 548 6.08 -32.63 3.17
N GLU A 549 4.80 -32.67 2.82
CA GLU A 549 3.75 -33.25 3.66
C GLU A 549 3.97 -34.76 3.79
N ALA A 550 4.10 -35.49 2.67
CA ALA A 550 4.40 -36.93 2.71
C ALA A 550 5.77 -37.25 3.32
N TRP A 551 6.77 -36.38 3.16
CA TRP A 551 8.05 -36.49 3.86
C TRP A 551 7.89 -36.41 5.39
N SER A 552 7.06 -35.49 5.86
CA SER A 552 6.75 -35.32 7.28
C SER A 552 5.90 -36.47 7.83
N GLU A 553 4.91 -36.94 7.05
CA GLU A 553 4.09 -38.11 7.39
C GLU A 553 4.91 -39.41 7.48
N ALA A 554 5.94 -39.56 6.65
CA ALA A 554 6.91 -40.66 6.73
C ALA A 554 7.85 -40.57 7.95
N GLY A 555 7.77 -39.50 8.76
CA GLY A 555 8.59 -39.29 9.95
C GLY A 555 10.05 -38.96 9.65
N LEU A 556 10.35 -38.47 8.44
CA LEU A 556 11.70 -38.12 8.02
C LEU A 556 12.10 -36.73 8.58
N PRO A 557 13.41 -36.50 8.81
CA PRO A 557 13.87 -35.27 9.46
C PRO A 557 13.59 -34.03 8.59
N VAL A 558 13.21 -32.93 9.23
CA VAL A 558 13.17 -31.59 8.63
C VAL A 558 14.10 -30.66 9.39
N THR A 559 14.67 -29.69 8.68
CA THR A 559 15.51 -28.61 9.22
C THR A 559 14.73 -27.30 9.20
N THR A 560 15.03 -26.40 10.15
CA THR A 560 14.64 -25.00 10.00
C THR A 560 15.37 -24.40 8.79
N PRO A 561 14.75 -23.49 8.03
CA PRO A 561 15.43 -22.80 6.93
C PRO A 561 16.72 -22.15 7.44
N PRO A 562 17.85 -22.26 6.72
CA PRO A 562 19.08 -21.61 7.13
C PRO A 562 18.88 -20.10 7.21
N SER A 563 19.31 -19.47 8.31
CA SER A 563 19.39 -18.01 8.39
C SER A 563 20.24 -17.50 7.22
N PRO A 564 19.76 -16.53 6.42
CA PRO A 564 20.46 -16.19 5.18
C PRO A 564 21.81 -15.54 5.48
N ALA A 565 22.87 -16.15 4.95
CA ALA A 565 24.25 -15.68 5.01
C ALA A 565 24.47 -14.35 4.27
#